data_AF-A0A1M4WAT4-F1
#
_entry.id   AF-A0A1M4WAT4-F1
#
_cell.length_a   1.000
_cell.length_b   1.000
_cell.length_c   1.000
_cell.angle_alpha   90.00
_cell.angle_beta   90.00
_cell.angle_gamma   90.00
#
_symmetry.space_group_name_H-M   'P 1'
#
loop_
_entity.id
_entity.type
_entity.pdbx_description
1 polymer ?
#
loop_
_entity_poly.entity_id
_entity_poly.type
_entity_poly.pdbx_seq_one_letter_code
_entity_poly.pdbx_strand_id
1 'polypeptide(L)'
;MLNKSMTEKQLKIRQQAFALTVCTVVFMAVYNLCTWYATSLNDLPSFTFDFEKSIPFIPLSIIPYMASGFFFCLVFFSCKNKHQLKILTWRMLFVTIIAGLFFVTVPLRFSLTKPDVSNSILNLPFSFLQTFDSPFNQSPSLHIAFAFIFWSVFKDLTKWRTFLLIWLILLGISTLTTFQHHVIDLLTGAILAHVSFIIIPYRKNDPKYRSCWLANYYFISGWVFILAALLLDKYFGSQGLVLFVPAWGMMMIGYYYQKNTGVISPFVLTVKQNIHQSEKN
;
A
#
# COMPACT_ATOMS: atom_id res chain seq x y z
N MET A 1 -15.00 -27.02 -35.61
CA MET A 1 -15.01 -25.67 -36.21
C MET A 1 -15.09 -24.62 -35.10
N LEU A 2 -14.06 -23.78 -35.03
CA LEU A 2 -13.92 -22.51 -34.30
C LEU A 2 -14.73 -22.27 -33.02
N ASN A 3 -14.14 -22.58 -31.86
CA ASN A 3 -14.43 -21.79 -30.66
C ASN A 3 -13.39 -20.66 -30.59
N LYS A 4 -13.86 -19.48 -30.97
CA LYS A 4 -13.17 -18.20 -31.07
C LYS A 4 -12.34 -17.96 -29.81
N SER A 5 -11.02 -18.13 -29.91
CA SER A 5 -10.11 -17.59 -28.90
C SER A 5 -10.39 -16.10 -28.81
N MET A 6 -10.89 -15.65 -27.65
CA MET A 6 -10.99 -14.23 -27.37
C MET A 6 -9.57 -13.69 -27.41
N THR A 7 -9.19 -13.11 -28.55
CA THR A 7 -7.96 -12.38 -28.74
C THR A 7 -7.99 -11.24 -27.73
N GLU A 8 -7.34 -11.43 -26.58
CA GLU A 8 -7.06 -10.35 -25.65
C GLU A 8 -6.35 -9.25 -26.47
N LYS A 9 -7.05 -8.14 -26.74
CA LYS A 9 -6.49 -7.03 -27.50
C LYS A 9 -5.19 -6.59 -26.80
N GLN A 10 -4.06 -6.83 -27.47
CA GLN A 10 -2.74 -6.40 -27.01
C GLN A 10 -2.80 -4.94 -26.55
N LEU A 11 -2.23 -4.71 -25.38
CA LEU A 11 -2.18 -3.39 -24.77
C LEU A 11 -1.21 -2.52 -25.59
N LYS A 12 -1.68 -1.37 -26.06
CA LYS A 12 -0.82 -0.44 -26.80
C LYS A 12 0.03 0.34 -25.81
N ILE A 13 1.34 0.48 -26.07
CA ILE A 13 2.27 1.27 -25.25
C ILE A 13 1.75 2.69 -24.99
N ARG A 14 1.10 3.31 -26.00
CA ARG A 14 0.47 4.64 -25.85
C ARG A 14 -0.55 4.70 -24.71
N GLN A 15 -1.30 3.63 -24.45
CA GLN A 15 -2.28 3.58 -23.36
C GLN A 15 -1.60 3.47 -22.00
N GLN A 16 -0.52 2.69 -21.91
CA GLN A 16 0.28 2.55 -20.68
C GLN A 16 0.99 3.87 -20.35
N ALA A 17 1.58 4.51 -21.35
CA ALA A 17 2.20 5.82 -21.22
C ALA A 17 1.18 6.88 -20.80
N PHE A 18 -0.01 6.91 -21.41
CA PHE A 18 -1.07 7.83 -20.99
C PHE A 18 -1.50 7.61 -19.53
N ALA A 19 -1.71 6.36 -19.12
CA ALA A 19 -2.05 6.02 -17.74
C ALA A 19 -0.96 6.45 -16.74
N LEU A 20 0.31 6.22 -17.09
CA LEU A 20 1.46 6.69 -16.32
C LEU A 20 1.43 8.22 -16.20
N THR A 21 1.31 8.94 -17.32
CA THR A 21 1.27 10.41 -17.34
C THR A 21 0.15 10.95 -16.45
N VAL A 22 -1.06 10.39 -16.54
CA VAL A 22 -2.19 10.81 -15.70
C VAL A 22 -1.86 10.61 -14.21
N CYS A 23 -1.38 9.42 -13.82
CA CYS A 23 -1.02 9.16 -12.43
C CYS A 23 0.12 10.07 -11.94
N THR A 24 1.14 10.33 -12.77
CA THR A 24 2.24 11.23 -12.44
C THR A 24 1.74 12.67 -12.28
N VAL A 25 0.91 13.17 -13.20
CA VAL A 25 0.38 14.54 -13.11
C VAL A 25 -0.48 14.72 -11.86
N VAL A 26 -1.38 13.77 -11.56
CA VAL A 26 -2.20 13.84 -10.34
C VAL A 26 -1.33 13.75 -9.09
N PHE A 27 -0.33 12.85 -9.07
CA PHE A 27 0.62 12.76 -7.97
C PHE A 27 1.34 14.10 -7.74
N MET A 28 1.92 14.68 -8.79
CA MET A 28 2.63 15.96 -8.68
C MET A 28 1.69 17.09 -8.24
N ALA A 29 0.45 17.14 -8.74
CA ALA A 29 -0.51 18.16 -8.35
C ALA A 29 -0.90 18.04 -6.86
N VAL A 30 -1.27 16.84 -6.41
CA VAL A 30 -1.64 16.59 -5.01
C VAL A 30 -0.46 16.85 -4.08
N TYR A 31 0.73 16.36 -4.44
CA TYR A 31 1.95 16.51 -3.66
C TYR A 31 2.35 17.99 -3.49
N ASN A 32 2.36 18.76 -4.58
CA ASN A 32 2.69 20.18 -4.52
C ASN A 32 1.63 20.98 -3.74
N LEU A 33 0.35 20.65 -3.88
CA LEU A 33 -0.73 21.27 -3.11
C LEU A 33 -0.56 21.00 -1.60
N CYS A 34 -0.30 19.75 -1.23
CA CYS A 34 -0.06 19.35 0.16
C CYS A 34 1.17 20.07 0.72
N THR A 35 2.26 20.13 -0.05
CA THR A 35 3.50 20.82 0.35
C THR A 35 3.25 22.31 0.55
N TRP A 36 2.59 22.99 -0.39
CA TRP A 36 2.23 24.40 -0.27
C TRP A 36 1.36 24.68 0.96
N TYR A 37 0.35 23.84 1.21
CA TYR A 37 -0.50 23.94 2.38
C TYR A 37 0.30 23.77 3.67
N ALA A 38 1.15 22.73 3.74
CA ALA A 38 2.01 22.47 4.90
C ALA A 38 2.97 23.63 5.20
N THR A 39 3.60 24.21 4.16
CA THR A 39 4.49 25.38 4.32
C THR A 39 3.77 26.63 4.80
N SER A 40 2.44 26.70 4.63
CA SER A 40 1.61 27.82 5.10
C SER A 40 1.20 27.69 6.56
N LEU A 41 1.48 26.56 7.22
CA LEU A 41 1.15 26.30 8.62
C LEU A 41 2.35 26.63 9.52
N ASN A 42 2.11 27.33 10.63
CA ASN A 42 3.16 27.76 11.56
C ASN A 42 3.74 26.61 12.39
N ASP A 43 2.88 25.69 12.84
CA ASP A 43 3.25 24.53 13.65
C ASP A 43 2.63 23.27 13.09
N LEU A 44 3.47 22.27 12.82
CA LEU A 44 3.05 20.96 12.37
C LEU A 44 3.36 19.92 13.44
N PRO A 45 2.36 19.17 13.91
CA PRO A 45 2.60 18.08 14.84
C PRO A 45 3.46 17.00 14.19
N SER A 46 4.19 16.27 15.01
CA SER A 46 4.89 15.05 14.62
C SER A 46 4.50 13.93 15.56
N PHE A 47 4.41 12.72 15.03
CA PHE A 47 4.07 11.53 15.82
C PHE A 47 5.10 10.44 15.57
N THR A 48 5.65 9.89 16.66
CA THR A 48 6.50 8.70 16.66
C THR A 48 6.21 7.81 17.83
N PHE A 49 6.36 6.50 17.67
CA PHE A 49 6.42 5.57 18.78
C PHE A 49 7.79 5.61 19.45
N ASP A 50 7.85 5.33 20.76
CA ASP A 50 9.09 5.46 21.52
C ASP A 50 10.17 4.47 21.07
N PHE A 51 9.78 3.27 20.66
CA PHE A 51 10.70 2.27 20.15
C PHE A 51 11.38 2.69 18.84
N GLU A 52 10.82 3.63 18.06
CA GLU A 52 11.39 4.03 16.76
C GLU A 52 12.74 4.72 16.90
N LYS A 53 13.06 5.26 18.07
CA LYS A 53 14.38 5.82 18.39
C LYS A 53 15.49 4.76 18.34
N SER A 54 15.14 3.48 18.45
CA SER A 54 16.08 2.35 18.34
C SER A 54 16.32 1.88 16.91
N ILE A 55 15.54 2.37 15.94
CA ILE A 55 15.69 1.97 14.54
C ILE A 55 16.99 2.59 14.00
N PRO A 56 17.96 1.78 13.53
CA PRO A 56 19.21 2.31 13.02
C PRO A 56 18.99 3.00 11.68
N PHE A 57 19.68 4.12 11.48
CA PHE A 57 19.82 4.72 10.16
C PHE A 57 20.76 3.87 9.31
N ILE A 58 20.28 3.38 8.16
CA ILE A 58 21.05 2.53 7.25
C ILE A 58 21.15 3.24 5.90
N PRO A 59 22.23 4.00 5.61
CA PRO A 59 22.36 4.75 4.37
C PRO A 59 22.18 3.90 3.10
N LEU A 60 22.66 2.65 3.11
CA LEU A 60 22.55 1.74 1.95
C LEU A 60 21.09 1.43 1.57
N SER A 61 20.16 1.53 2.52
CA SER A 61 18.73 1.33 2.29
C SER A 61 18.10 2.42 1.41
N ILE A 62 18.84 3.49 1.09
CA ILE A 62 18.44 4.47 0.07
C ILE A 62 18.23 3.85 -1.31
N ILE A 63 18.94 2.76 -1.63
CA ILE A 63 18.84 2.07 -2.92
C ILE A 63 17.43 1.50 -3.13
N PRO A 64 16.90 0.62 -2.26
CA PRO A 64 15.53 0.15 -2.39
C PRO A 64 14.49 1.27 -2.26
N TYR A 65 14.77 2.34 -1.49
CA TYR A 65 13.90 3.51 -1.41
C TYR A 65 13.76 4.23 -2.76
N MET A 66 14.87 4.57 -3.41
CA MET A 66 14.90 5.28 -4.69
C MET A 66 14.33 4.45 -5.85
N ALA A 67 14.43 3.12 -5.75
CA ALA A 67 13.84 2.20 -6.73
C ALA A 67 12.30 2.29 -6.80
N SER A 68 11.64 2.89 -5.81
CA SER A 68 10.18 3.11 -5.83
C SER A 68 9.72 3.90 -7.06
N GLY A 69 10.44 4.95 -7.47
CA GLY A 69 10.14 5.73 -8.68
C GLY A 69 10.28 4.90 -9.95
N PHE A 70 11.28 4.02 -10.01
CA PHE A 70 11.42 3.08 -11.12
C PHE A 70 10.25 2.09 -11.18
N PHE A 71 9.84 1.51 -10.06
CA PHE A 71 8.68 0.62 -10.01
C PHE A 71 7.35 1.32 -10.31
N PHE A 72 7.21 2.58 -9.93
CA PHE A 72 6.08 3.42 -10.32
C PHE A 72 5.92 3.48 -11.84
N CYS A 73 7.00 3.62 -12.59
CA CYS A 73 6.96 3.57 -14.05
C CYS A 73 6.74 2.14 -14.56
N LEU A 74 7.54 1.18 -14.07
CA LEU A 74 7.57 -0.20 -14.56
C LEU A 74 6.22 -0.93 -14.45
N VAL A 75 5.43 -0.65 -13.40
CA VAL A 75 4.16 -1.35 -13.15
C VAL A 75 3.14 -1.16 -14.28
N PHE A 76 3.09 0.02 -14.92
CA PHE A 76 2.17 0.27 -16.04
C PHE A 76 2.55 -0.56 -17.26
N PHE A 77 3.85 -0.68 -17.53
CA PHE A 77 4.38 -1.49 -18.64
C PHE A 77 4.28 -3.00 -18.38
N SER A 78 4.07 -3.39 -17.13
CA SER A 78 3.89 -4.80 -16.71
C SER A 78 2.44 -5.29 -16.78
N CYS A 79 1.48 -4.42 -17.12
CA CYS A 79 0.07 -4.80 -17.24
C CYS A 79 -0.19 -5.67 -18.49
N LYS A 80 -0.91 -6.79 -18.31
CA LYS A 80 -1.20 -7.77 -19.37
C LYS A 80 -2.32 -7.33 -20.31
N ASN A 81 -3.34 -6.65 -19.79
CA ASN A 81 -4.51 -6.25 -20.56
C ASN A 81 -5.08 -4.90 -20.09
N LYS A 82 -6.00 -4.35 -20.90
CA LYS A 82 -6.62 -3.03 -20.65
C LYS A 82 -7.36 -2.96 -19.31
N HIS A 83 -7.94 -4.07 -18.88
CA HIS A 83 -8.66 -4.15 -17.63
C HIS A 83 -7.71 -4.03 -16.43
N GLN A 84 -6.59 -4.77 -16.44
CA GLN A 84 -5.56 -4.66 -15.40
C GLN A 84 -4.97 -3.25 -15.35
N LEU A 85 -4.68 -2.64 -16.51
CA LEU A 85 -4.20 -1.26 -16.59
C LEU A 85 -5.21 -0.28 -15.98
N LYS A 86 -6.49 -0.40 -16.34
CA LYS A 86 -7.56 0.43 -15.77
C LYS A 86 -7.60 0.31 -14.25
N ILE A 87 -7.68 -0.91 -13.71
CA ILE A 87 -7.75 -1.13 -12.26
C ILE A 87 -6.51 -0.59 -11.54
N LEU A 88 -5.32 -0.78 -12.11
CA LEU A 88 -4.07 -0.19 -11.59
C LEU A 88 -4.18 1.33 -11.52
N THR A 89 -4.51 2.00 -12.63
CA THR A 89 -4.65 3.46 -12.70
C THR A 89 -5.64 3.98 -11.66
N TRP A 90 -6.82 3.37 -11.57
CA TRP A 90 -7.85 3.78 -10.61
C TRP A 90 -7.40 3.62 -9.15
N ARG A 91 -6.71 2.53 -8.80
CA ARG A 91 -6.16 2.32 -7.45
C ARG A 91 -5.07 3.34 -7.13
N MET A 92 -4.14 3.58 -8.05
CA MET A 92 -3.08 4.57 -7.90
C MET A 92 -3.65 5.97 -7.67
N LEU A 93 -4.60 6.41 -8.51
CA LEU A 93 -5.26 7.71 -8.36
C LEU A 93 -6.02 7.81 -7.03
N PHE A 94 -6.76 6.76 -6.68
CA PHE A 94 -7.51 6.71 -5.42
C PHE A 94 -6.60 6.89 -4.21
N VAL A 95 -5.53 6.10 -4.08
CA VAL A 95 -4.65 6.22 -2.91
C VAL A 95 -3.92 7.55 -2.88
N THR A 96 -3.50 8.10 -4.03
CA THR A 96 -2.89 9.44 -4.10
C THR A 96 -3.83 10.52 -3.59
N ILE A 97 -5.07 10.55 -4.07
CA ILE A 97 -6.05 11.57 -3.69
C ILE A 97 -6.42 11.43 -2.22
N ILE A 98 -6.71 10.22 -1.75
CA ILE A 98 -7.10 9.99 -0.35
C ILE A 98 -5.94 10.28 0.60
N ALA A 99 -4.70 9.94 0.23
CA ALA A 99 -3.53 10.31 1.03
C ALA A 99 -3.39 11.84 1.13
N GLY A 100 -3.53 12.56 0.02
CA GLY A 100 -3.49 14.03 0.03
C GLY A 100 -4.61 14.65 0.87
N LEU A 101 -5.84 14.14 0.77
CA LEU A 101 -6.95 14.61 1.61
C LEU A 101 -6.70 14.36 3.10
N PHE A 102 -6.19 13.17 3.45
CA PHE A 102 -5.86 12.84 4.84
C PHE A 102 -4.76 13.77 5.37
N PHE A 103 -3.72 14.00 4.57
CA PHE A 103 -2.64 14.91 4.90
C PHE A 103 -3.14 16.34 5.17
N VAL A 104 -4.06 16.86 4.35
CA VAL A 104 -4.66 18.19 4.57
C VAL A 104 -5.44 18.26 5.89
N THR A 105 -6.09 17.16 6.29
CA THR A 105 -6.85 17.11 7.55
C THR A 105 -5.98 16.94 8.79
N VAL A 106 -4.89 16.18 8.70
CA VAL A 106 -3.97 15.89 9.81
C VAL A 106 -2.53 16.00 9.29
N PRO A 107 -2.01 17.22 9.09
CA PRO A 107 -0.70 17.39 8.50
C PRO A 107 0.38 17.02 9.54
N LEU A 108 1.26 16.08 9.17
CA LEU A 108 2.34 15.58 10.02
C LEU A 108 3.70 15.89 9.40
N ARG A 109 4.70 16.19 10.24
CA ARG A 109 6.09 16.42 9.82
C ARG A 109 7.07 15.41 10.40
N PHE A 110 8.23 15.28 9.74
CA PHE A 110 9.35 14.50 10.27
C PHE A 110 9.74 14.93 11.68
N SER A 111 9.97 13.93 12.55
CA SER A 111 10.43 14.14 13.92
C SER A 111 11.92 13.79 14.11
N LEU A 112 12.47 12.93 13.25
CA LEU A 112 13.86 12.48 13.34
C LEU A 112 14.73 13.31 12.40
N THR A 113 15.81 13.88 12.94
CA THR A 113 16.85 14.55 12.14
C THR A 113 17.71 13.51 11.42
N LYS A 114 17.85 13.65 10.10
CA LYS A 114 18.67 12.75 9.29
C LYS A 114 20.16 12.95 9.61
N PRO A 115 20.91 11.90 9.95
CA PRO A 115 22.36 12.00 10.15
C PRO A 115 23.08 12.36 8.84
N ASP A 116 24.24 13.01 8.95
CA ASP A 116 25.12 13.27 7.80
C ASP A 116 25.66 11.96 7.22
N VAL A 117 25.60 11.83 5.89
CA VAL A 117 26.10 10.65 5.17
C VAL A 117 27.52 10.94 4.68
N SER A 118 28.52 10.34 5.33
CA SER A 118 29.94 10.54 5.02
C SER A 118 30.36 10.02 3.63
N ASN A 119 29.65 9.05 3.08
CA ASN A 119 29.93 8.48 1.76
C ASN A 119 29.29 9.34 0.65
N SER A 120 30.09 9.98 -0.19
CA SER A 120 29.62 10.89 -1.24
C SER A 120 28.68 10.25 -2.27
N ILE A 121 28.84 8.96 -2.59
CA ILE A 121 27.98 8.24 -3.55
C ILE A 121 26.59 8.03 -2.94
N LEU A 122 26.54 7.62 -1.67
CA LEU A 122 25.26 7.44 -0.96
C LEU A 122 24.63 8.78 -0.60
N ASN A 123 25.41 9.84 -0.39
CA ASN A 123 24.89 11.16 -0.09
C ASN A 123 24.14 11.77 -1.28
N LEU A 124 24.57 11.52 -2.52
CA LEU A 124 23.93 12.04 -3.72
C LEU A 124 22.40 11.83 -3.78
N PRO A 125 21.86 10.60 -3.63
CA PRO A 125 20.41 10.40 -3.57
C PRO A 125 19.75 11.03 -2.34
N PHE A 126 20.44 11.13 -1.19
CA PHE A 126 19.91 11.85 -0.03
C PHE A 126 19.80 13.36 -0.28
N SER A 127 20.80 13.99 -0.89
CA SER A 127 20.76 15.40 -1.28
C SER A 127 19.70 15.66 -2.34
N PHE A 128 19.51 14.73 -3.29
CA PHE A 128 18.41 14.79 -4.23
C PHE A 128 17.07 14.76 -3.50
N LEU A 129 16.87 13.82 -2.58
CA LEU A 129 15.65 13.77 -1.77
C LEU A 129 15.46 15.01 -0.90
N GLN A 130 16.51 15.58 -0.33
CA GLN A 130 16.39 16.83 0.43
C GLN A 130 15.95 18.01 -0.44
N THR A 131 16.26 17.98 -1.73
CA THR A 131 15.92 19.04 -2.69
C THR A 131 14.52 18.86 -3.27
N PHE A 132 14.07 17.62 -3.47
CA PHE A 132 12.83 17.30 -4.19
C PHE A 132 11.72 16.72 -3.31
N ASP A 133 12.06 16.13 -2.17
CA ASP A 133 11.12 15.55 -1.21
C ASP A 133 10.87 16.55 -0.06
N SER A 134 9.60 16.79 0.20
CA SER A 134 9.10 17.77 1.16
C SER A 134 9.20 17.18 2.56
N PRO A 135 9.59 17.97 3.58
CA PRO A 135 9.70 17.50 4.95
C PRO A 135 8.34 17.13 5.59
N PHE A 136 7.25 17.28 4.83
CA PHE A 136 5.88 17.13 5.27
C PHE A 136 5.17 15.93 4.65
N ASN A 137 5.85 15.07 3.89
CA ASN A 137 5.19 13.96 3.17
C ASN A 137 4.87 12.75 4.08
N GLN A 138 3.99 12.94 5.07
CA GLN A 138 3.70 11.93 6.09
C GLN A 138 2.23 11.53 6.15
N SER A 139 1.99 10.29 6.59
CA SER A 139 0.72 9.59 6.83
C SER A 139 -0.46 9.92 5.90
N PRO A 140 -0.98 8.96 5.11
CA PRO A 140 -0.52 7.58 4.93
C PRO A 140 0.65 7.47 3.95
N SER A 141 1.55 6.50 4.14
CA SER A 141 2.70 6.31 3.24
C SER A 141 2.26 5.83 1.85
N LEU A 142 2.44 6.68 0.84
CA LEU A 142 2.22 6.31 -0.57
C LEU A 142 3.20 5.25 -1.05
N HIS A 143 4.45 5.23 -0.57
CA HIS A 143 5.42 4.18 -0.89
C HIS A 143 4.87 2.79 -0.55
N ILE A 144 4.26 2.67 0.62
CA ILE A 144 3.67 1.42 1.10
C ILE A 144 2.40 1.10 0.35
N ALA A 145 1.48 2.05 0.21
CA ALA A 145 0.23 1.85 -0.54
C ALA A 145 0.53 1.40 -1.99
N PHE A 146 1.49 2.05 -2.65
CA PHE A 146 1.96 1.68 -3.97
C PHE A 146 2.65 0.33 -3.99
N ALA A 147 3.48 -0.04 -3.00
CA ALA A 147 4.09 -1.36 -2.96
C ALA A 147 3.04 -2.49 -2.98
N PHE A 148 1.96 -2.37 -2.20
CA PHE A 148 0.83 -3.30 -2.24
C PHE A 148 0.15 -3.31 -3.62
N ILE A 149 -0.11 -2.15 -4.20
CA ILE A 149 -0.74 -2.03 -5.53
C ILE A 149 0.16 -2.63 -6.61
N PHE A 150 1.46 -2.36 -6.60
CA PHE A 150 2.44 -2.91 -7.53
C PHE A 150 2.49 -4.42 -7.45
N TRP A 151 2.46 -4.99 -6.24
CA TRP A 151 2.40 -6.43 -6.03
C TRP A 151 1.17 -7.06 -6.70
N SER A 152 0.04 -6.34 -6.79
CA SER A 152 -1.16 -6.85 -7.47
C SER A 152 -0.97 -7.09 -8.98
N VAL A 153 0.07 -6.49 -9.59
CA VAL A 153 0.50 -6.70 -10.98
C VAL A 153 1.74 -7.58 -11.05
N PHE A 154 2.79 -7.26 -10.28
CA PHE A 154 4.08 -7.94 -10.33
C PHE A 154 4.03 -9.42 -9.91
N LYS A 155 3.06 -9.83 -9.08
CA LYS A 155 2.86 -11.24 -8.74
C LYS A 155 2.61 -12.15 -9.95
N ASP A 156 2.15 -11.56 -11.06
CA ASP A 156 1.85 -12.27 -12.31
C ASP A 156 3.09 -12.46 -13.21
N LEU A 157 4.24 -11.89 -12.82
CA LEU A 157 5.55 -12.02 -13.50
C LEU A 157 6.35 -13.17 -12.91
N THR A 158 6.04 -14.41 -13.31
CA THR A 158 6.56 -15.64 -12.69
C THR A 158 8.07 -15.70 -12.52
N LYS A 159 8.85 -15.27 -13.53
CA LYS A 159 10.32 -15.28 -13.50
C LYS A 159 10.93 -14.34 -12.45
N TRP A 160 10.29 -13.18 -12.21
CA TRP A 160 10.81 -12.12 -11.34
C TRP A 160 10.04 -11.99 -10.03
N ARG A 161 9.04 -12.85 -9.81
CA ARG A 161 8.09 -12.73 -8.70
C ARG A 161 8.76 -12.65 -7.34
N THR A 162 9.68 -13.57 -7.04
CA THR A 162 10.36 -13.61 -5.74
C THR A 162 11.26 -12.39 -5.54
N PHE A 163 12.03 -12.02 -6.57
CA PHE A 163 12.87 -10.83 -6.56
C PHE A 163 12.05 -9.56 -6.29
N LEU A 164 10.95 -9.36 -7.02
CA LEU A 164 10.07 -8.19 -6.86
C LEU A 164 9.39 -8.19 -5.48
N LEU A 165 8.98 -9.35 -4.96
CA LEU A 165 8.44 -9.45 -3.61
C LEU A 165 9.44 -8.97 -2.56
N ILE A 166 10.66 -9.51 -2.60
CA ILE A 166 11.75 -9.15 -1.69
C ILE A 166 12.04 -7.66 -1.80
N TRP A 167 12.11 -7.12 -3.02
CA TRP A 167 12.39 -5.71 -3.22
C TRP A 167 11.29 -4.80 -2.67
N LEU A 168 10.01 -5.15 -2.84
CA LEU A 168 8.91 -4.39 -2.27
C LEU A 168 8.90 -4.43 -0.74
N ILE A 169 9.34 -5.54 -0.12
CA ILE A 169 9.54 -5.62 1.33
C ILE A 169 10.71 -4.73 1.76
N LEU A 170 11.83 -4.77 1.02
CA LEU A 170 12.99 -3.90 1.27
C LEU A 170 12.64 -2.43 1.12
N LEU A 171 11.78 -2.07 0.17
CA LEU A 171 11.23 -0.72 0.03
C LEU A 171 10.45 -0.31 1.29
N GLY A 172 9.63 -1.21 1.86
CA GLY A 172 8.94 -0.91 3.11
C GLY A 172 9.90 -0.67 4.28
N ILE A 173 10.88 -1.56 4.45
CA ILE A 173 11.90 -1.43 5.50
C ILE A 173 12.72 -0.15 5.30
N SER A 174 13.09 0.16 4.05
CA SER A 174 13.93 1.31 3.76
C SER A 174 13.29 2.63 4.13
N THR A 175 11.97 2.75 4.06
CA THR A 175 11.28 3.97 4.49
C THR A 175 11.54 4.29 5.96
N LEU A 176 11.63 3.28 6.82
CA LEU A 176 11.98 3.45 8.23
C LEU A 176 13.48 3.72 8.40
N THR A 177 14.34 2.91 7.77
CA THR A 177 15.81 3.00 7.99
C THR A 177 16.48 4.15 7.25
N THR A 178 15.75 4.88 6.41
CA THR A 178 16.16 6.18 5.82
C THR A 178 15.51 7.38 6.53
N PHE A 179 14.74 7.14 7.60
CA PHE A 179 13.96 8.14 8.33
C PHE A 179 13.03 8.96 7.42
N GLN A 180 12.44 8.30 6.43
CA GLN A 180 11.48 8.89 5.49
C GLN A 180 10.02 8.62 5.88
N HIS A 181 9.77 7.68 6.78
CA HIS A 181 8.45 7.42 7.34
C HIS A 181 8.57 6.89 8.77
N HIS A 182 7.49 7.06 9.52
CA HIS A 182 7.25 6.39 10.80
C HIS A 182 6.35 5.18 10.61
N VAL A 183 6.37 4.24 11.53
CA VAL A 183 5.57 3.00 11.53
C VAL A 183 4.08 3.31 11.37
N ILE A 184 3.58 4.42 11.95
CA ILE A 184 2.18 4.83 11.74
C ILE A 184 1.87 5.09 10.26
N ASP A 185 2.81 5.64 9.50
CA ASP A 185 2.66 5.89 8.06
C ASP A 185 2.59 4.59 7.28
N LEU A 186 3.38 3.58 7.70
CA LEU A 186 3.37 2.24 7.09
C LEU A 186 2.04 1.54 7.32
N LEU A 187 1.53 1.59 8.55
CA LEU A 187 0.27 0.95 8.93
C LEU A 187 -0.92 1.60 8.21
N THR A 188 -0.99 2.93 8.21
CA THR A 188 -2.04 3.67 7.51
C THR A 188 -1.93 3.53 5.99
N GLY A 189 -0.72 3.48 5.43
CA GLY A 189 -0.47 3.16 4.02
C GLY A 189 -0.96 1.77 3.62
N ALA A 190 -0.69 0.75 4.44
CA ALA A 190 -1.18 -0.61 4.23
C ALA A 190 -2.71 -0.68 4.29
N ILE A 191 -3.34 -0.04 5.29
CA ILE A 191 -4.80 0.07 5.40
C ILE A 191 -5.37 0.71 4.13
N LEU A 192 -4.83 1.86 3.71
CA LEU A 192 -5.28 2.57 2.51
C LEU A 192 -5.17 1.70 1.24
N ALA A 193 -4.10 0.92 1.12
CA ALA A 193 -3.94 -0.02 0.02
C ALA A 193 -5.06 -1.08 -0.01
N HIS A 194 -5.37 -1.70 1.12
CA HIS A 194 -6.45 -2.67 1.20
C HIS A 194 -7.83 -2.04 0.98
N VAL A 195 -8.07 -0.81 1.47
CA VAL A 195 -9.29 -0.04 1.16
C VAL A 195 -9.44 0.15 -0.36
N SER A 196 -8.34 0.48 -1.06
CA SER A 196 -8.35 0.59 -2.53
C SER A 196 -8.74 -0.73 -3.21
N PHE A 197 -8.35 -1.88 -2.66
CA PHE A 197 -8.68 -3.19 -3.21
C PHE A 197 -10.15 -3.57 -3.01
N ILE A 198 -10.78 -3.07 -1.95
CA ILE A 198 -12.20 -3.28 -1.65
C ILE A 198 -13.08 -2.38 -2.52
N ILE A 199 -12.76 -1.09 -2.60
CA ILE A 199 -13.52 -0.09 -3.38
C ILE A 199 -13.35 -0.34 -4.88
N ILE A 200 -12.14 -0.72 -5.30
CA ILE A 200 -11.76 -0.92 -6.71
C ILE A 200 -11.31 -2.38 -6.89
N PRO A 201 -12.25 -3.34 -6.83
CA PRO A 201 -11.94 -4.76 -6.94
C PRO A 201 -11.53 -5.11 -8.38
N TYR A 202 -10.61 -6.08 -8.53
CA TYR A 202 -10.17 -6.51 -9.86
C TYR A 202 -11.32 -7.14 -10.66
N ARG A 203 -12.15 -8.00 -10.08
CA ARG A 203 -13.39 -8.51 -10.69
C ARG A 203 -14.44 -8.71 -9.60
N LYS A 204 -15.56 -7.98 -9.66
CA LYS A 204 -16.60 -8.02 -8.61
C LYS A 204 -17.44 -9.31 -8.64
N ASN A 205 -17.73 -9.84 -9.83
CA ASN A 205 -18.69 -10.92 -10.02
C ASN A 205 -18.06 -12.32 -10.15
N ASP A 206 -16.73 -12.41 -10.09
CA ASP A 206 -16.00 -13.67 -10.23
C ASP A 206 -15.81 -14.31 -8.84
N PRO A 207 -16.31 -15.53 -8.58
CA PRO A 207 -16.21 -16.20 -7.28
C PRO A 207 -14.78 -16.26 -6.73
N LYS A 208 -13.78 -16.41 -7.60
CA LYS A 208 -12.35 -16.42 -7.22
C LYS A 208 -11.94 -15.11 -6.54
N TYR A 209 -12.48 -13.98 -7.01
CA TYR A 209 -12.15 -12.65 -6.52
C TYR A 209 -13.02 -12.22 -5.35
N ARG A 210 -14.15 -12.90 -5.09
CA ARG A 210 -14.94 -12.69 -3.86
C ARG A 210 -14.17 -13.11 -2.61
N SER A 211 -13.48 -14.25 -2.63
CA SER A 211 -12.62 -14.68 -1.51
C SER A 211 -11.48 -13.69 -1.29
N CYS A 212 -10.84 -13.20 -2.36
CA CYS A 212 -9.82 -12.14 -2.27
C CYS A 212 -10.39 -10.81 -1.75
N TRP A 213 -11.62 -10.46 -2.11
CA TRP A 213 -12.29 -9.26 -1.62
C TRP A 213 -12.54 -9.35 -0.11
N LEU A 214 -13.07 -10.49 0.36
CA LEU A 214 -13.26 -10.76 1.79
C LEU A 214 -11.93 -10.78 2.56
N ALA A 215 -10.87 -11.36 1.98
CA ALA A 215 -9.53 -11.34 2.57
C ALA A 215 -9.05 -9.93 2.92
N ASN A 216 -9.36 -8.92 2.09
CA ASN A 216 -8.96 -7.54 2.36
C ASN A 216 -9.64 -6.95 3.59
N TYR A 217 -10.88 -7.33 3.94
CA TYR A 217 -11.50 -6.89 5.20
C TYR A 217 -10.78 -7.45 6.42
N TYR A 218 -10.36 -8.71 6.35
CA TYR A 218 -9.56 -9.33 7.40
C TYR A 218 -8.17 -8.69 7.52
N PHE A 219 -7.51 -8.39 6.39
CA PHE A 219 -6.24 -7.67 6.42
C PHE A 219 -6.39 -6.26 7.00
N ILE A 220 -7.42 -5.50 6.63
CA ILE A 220 -7.69 -4.18 7.26
C ILE A 220 -7.89 -4.34 8.76
N SER A 221 -8.71 -5.30 9.19
CA SER A 221 -8.96 -5.56 10.61
C SER A 221 -7.66 -5.88 11.34
N GLY A 222 -6.80 -6.71 10.75
CA GLY A 222 -5.47 -7.01 11.29
C GLY A 222 -4.59 -5.76 11.42
N TRP A 223 -4.51 -4.92 10.38
CA TRP A 223 -3.71 -3.69 10.42
C TRP A 223 -4.26 -2.68 11.44
N VAL A 224 -5.59 -2.57 11.56
CA VAL A 224 -6.24 -1.73 12.58
C VAL A 224 -5.94 -2.23 13.98
N PHE A 225 -5.98 -3.54 14.23
CA PHE A 225 -5.59 -4.10 15.53
C PHE A 225 -4.11 -3.87 15.85
N ILE A 226 -3.21 -3.98 14.86
CA ILE A 226 -1.78 -3.65 15.04
C ILE A 226 -1.63 -2.18 15.41
N LEU A 227 -2.29 -1.27 14.70
CA LEU A 227 -2.24 0.16 14.98
C LEU A 227 -2.80 0.46 16.38
N ALA A 228 -3.95 -0.13 16.73
CA ALA A 228 -4.55 0.02 18.05
C ALA A 228 -3.65 -0.53 19.16
N ALA A 229 -3.00 -1.69 18.94
CA ALA A 229 -2.06 -2.27 19.89
C ALA A 229 -0.91 -1.30 20.22
N LEU A 230 -0.30 -0.71 19.19
CA LEU A 230 0.80 0.24 19.34
C LEU A 230 0.37 1.57 19.96
N LEU A 231 -0.82 2.08 19.61
CA LEU A 231 -1.36 3.29 20.22
C LEU A 231 -1.69 3.07 21.70
N LEU A 232 -2.29 1.93 22.04
CA LEU A 232 -2.58 1.59 23.43
C LEU A 232 -1.30 1.39 24.24
N ASP A 233 -0.28 0.73 23.68
CA ASP A 233 1.04 0.60 24.31
C ASP A 233 1.64 1.98 24.65
N LYS A 234 1.59 2.91 23.69
CA LYS A 234 2.10 4.27 23.85
C LYS A 234 1.35 5.10 24.93
N TYR A 235 0.02 5.01 25.00
CA TYR A 235 -0.79 5.91 25.84
C TYR A 235 -1.28 5.28 27.16
N PHE A 236 -1.44 3.96 27.21
CA PHE A 236 -2.05 3.23 28.33
C PHE A 236 -1.16 2.09 28.86
N GLY A 237 -0.02 1.82 28.22
CA GLY A 237 0.96 0.81 28.62
C GLY A 237 0.78 -0.53 27.91
N SER A 238 1.71 -1.46 28.19
CA SER A 238 1.94 -2.69 27.42
C SER A 238 0.80 -3.70 27.40
N GLN A 239 -0.24 -3.50 28.20
CA GLN A 239 -1.47 -4.29 28.14
C GLN A 239 -2.13 -4.20 26.75
N GLY A 240 -1.99 -3.07 26.06
CA GLY A 240 -2.49 -2.87 24.69
C GLY A 240 -1.93 -3.88 23.67
N LEU A 241 -0.72 -4.40 23.92
CA LEU A 241 -0.04 -5.35 23.03
C LEU A 241 -0.79 -6.69 22.91
N VAL A 242 -1.75 -6.99 23.82
CA VAL A 242 -2.63 -8.16 23.71
C VAL A 242 -3.40 -8.18 22.38
N LEU A 243 -3.65 -7.01 21.78
CA LEU A 243 -4.33 -6.89 20.49
C LEU A 243 -3.52 -7.45 19.30
N PHE A 244 -2.23 -7.77 19.48
CA PHE A 244 -1.49 -8.51 18.46
C PHE A 244 -2.03 -9.93 18.24
N VAL A 245 -2.65 -10.55 19.25
CA VAL A 245 -3.26 -11.88 19.12
C VAL A 245 -4.43 -11.88 18.13
N PRO A 246 -5.49 -11.06 18.29
CA PRO A 246 -6.54 -10.95 17.30
C PRO A 246 -6.03 -10.39 15.96
N ALA A 247 -5.04 -9.49 15.96
CA ALA A 247 -4.43 -9.02 14.72
C ALA A 247 -3.84 -10.18 13.89
N TRP A 248 -3.04 -11.03 14.52
CA TRP A 248 -2.44 -12.20 13.89
C TRP A 248 -3.51 -13.17 13.37
N GLY A 249 -4.55 -13.43 14.17
CA GLY A 249 -5.71 -14.23 13.75
C GLY A 249 -6.37 -13.68 12.48
N MET A 250 -6.63 -12.37 12.43
CA MET A 250 -7.22 -11.71 11.26
C MET A 250 -6.29 -11.79 10.03
N MET A 251 -4.98 -11.60 10.20
CA MET A 251 -4.01 -11.75 9.10
C MET A 251 -4.00 -13.17 8.54
N MET A 252 -4.04 -14.19 9.41
CA MET A 252 -4.08 -15.60 9.01
C MET A 252 -5.38 -15.97 8.29
N ILE A 253 -6.52 -15.48 8.77
CA ILE A 253 -7.82 -15.68 8.09
C ILE A 253 -7.82 -15.00 6.72
N GLY A 254 -7.31 -13.77 6.62
CA GLY A 254 -7.15 -13.07 5.35
C GLY A 254 -6.27 -13.85 4.37
N TYR A 255 -5.13 -14.37 4.84
CA TYR A 255 -4.24 -15.21 4.05
C TYR A 255 -4.93 -16.50 3.56
N TYR A 256 -5.68 -17.17 4.45
CA TYR A 256 -6.46 -18.35 4.11
C TYR A 256 -7.46 -18.08 2.97
N TYR A 257 -8.26 -17.00 3.06
CA TYR A 257 -9.20 -16.63 2.00
C TYR A 257 -8.52 -16.22 0.69
N GLN A 258 -7.34 -15.59 0.77
CA GLN A 258 -6.57 -15.21 -0.41
C GLN A 258 -6.00 -16.43 -1.14
N LYS A 259 -5.65 -17.51 -0.43
CA LYS A 259 -5.14 -18.77 -0.99
C LYS A 259 -6.25 -19.69 -1.47
N ASN A 260 -7.32 -19.81 -0.70
CA ASN A 260 -8.41 -20.76 -0.97
C ASN A 260 -9.53 -20.11 -1.78
N THR A 261 -9.19 -19.65 -2.99
CA THR A 261 -10.14 -19.03 -3.91
C THR A 261 -11.11 -20.09 -4.46
N GLY A 262 -12.27 -20.23 -3.84
CA GLY A 262 -13.28 -21.24 -4.19
C GLY A 262 -14.06 -21.81 -3.01
N VAL A 263 -13.53 -21.65 -1.78
CA VAL A 263 -14.24 -22.08 -0.57
C VAL A 263 -15.23 -20.96 -0.18
N ILE A 264 -16.51 -21.21 -0.42
CA ILE A 264 -17.59 -20.48 0.25
C ILE A 264 -17.42 -20.74 1.74
N SER A 265 -17.40 -19.70 2.58
CA SER A 265 -17.23 -19.91 4.01
C SER A 265 -18.28 -20.92 4.50
N PRO A 266 -17.94 -21.82 5.45
CA PRO A 266 -18.90 -22.78 5.98
C PRO A 266 -20.18 -22.09 6.43
N PHE A 267 -20.06 -20.90 7.02
CA PHE A 267 -21.18 -20.06 7.44
C PHE A 267 -22.13 -19.66 6.28
N VAL A 268 -21.59 -19.32 5.11
CA VAL A 268 -22.42 -18.97 3.93
C VAL A 268 -23.05 -20.23 3.29
N LEU A 269 -22.40 -21.40 3.41
CA LEU A 269 -23.02 -22.68 3.04
C LEU A 269 -24.19 -23.03 3.97
N THR A 270 -24.02 -22.85 5.28
CA THR A 270 -25.08 -23.09 6.28
C THR A 270 -26.27 -22.16 6.07
N VAL A 271 -26.03 -20.86 5.81
CA VAL A 271 -27.10 -19.90 5.51
C VAL A 271 -27.83 -20.25 4.21
N LYS A 272 -27.09 -20.64 3.15
CA LYS A 272 -27.73 -21.08 1.89
C LYS A 272 -28.52 -22.38 2.05
N GLN A 273 -28.02 -23.34 2.82
CA GLN A 273 -28.74 -24.58 3.10
C GLN A 273 -30.03 -24.30 3.88
N ASN A 274 -29.98 -23.43 4.90
CA ASN A 274 -31.15 -23.07 5.69
C ASN A 274 -32.21 -22.31 4.88
N ILE A 275 -31.81 -21.42 3.97
CA ILE A 275 -32.76 -20.72 3.07
C ILE A 275 -33.42 -21.71 2.11
N HIS A 276 -32.66 -22.64 1.54
CA HIS A 276 -33.22 -23.61 0.58
C HIS A 276 -34.11 -24.68 1.24
N GLN A 277 -33.94 -24.90 2.54
CA GLN A 277 -34.79 -25.78 3.35
C GLN A 277 -36.09 -25.08 3.78
N SER A 278 -36.06 -23.76 3.95
CA SER A 278 -37.23 -22.92 4.24
C SER A 278 -38.14 -22.71 3.03
N GLU A 279 -37.63 -22.79 1.80
CA GLU A 279 -38.43 -22.65 0.57
C GLU A 279 -39.10 -23.97 0.13
N LYS A 280 -38.79 -25.09 0.80
CA LYS A 280 -39.33 -26.42 0.50
C LYS A 280 -40.38 -26.92 1.52
N ASN A 281 -40.66 -26.13 2.56
CA ASN A 281 -41.74 -26.34 3.52
C ASN A 281 -42.83 -25.29 3.30
#